data_AF-A0A5K7X4R2-F1
#
_entry.id   AF-A0A5K7X4R2-F1
#
_cell.length_a   1.000
_cell.length_b   1.000
_cell.length_c   1.000
_cell.angle_alpha   90.00
_cell.angle_beta   90.00
_cell.angle_gamma   90.00
#
_symmetry.space_group_name_H-M   'P 1'
#
loop_
_entity.id
_entity.type
_entity.pdbx_description
1 polymer ?
#
loop_
_entity_poly.entity_id
_entity_poly.type
_entity_poly.pdbx_seq_one_letter_code
_entity_poly.pdbx_strand_id
1 'polypeptide(L)'
;MRCSFSGQRGMRLALAVVALSFLPQLSQAQTYTWNGGNSAYGTAGNWSPSGPPTNGSNVFINSGTANYSSGNTNPRSVNVASTTGSSATLAMTGGEIFADQGNDGGVRIGEAGTGVVTVNNATLRTGDGSIFVGGQNGAGTGTLTLSGAAGQVQSTDDFVLGRTGTGTFNMQGGYATADYTVIGKFGTGTWNQSGGAFVQTSGDFEIGDGGNPSQANIAGPRTGTMNLTGGVLQSSGFIAISNRRGNGFVNVNGGVLAATGVVNNGAIIVGRGMEWDGSPGTGGVTEFRVRGGNNVIIANGDFEMNVNNVALSSTLVAQITGQAHTTIKVTGNAKIANGSFKVQLDGYAPVLGDSWTILSAGVTDLSAEKNEIDTRLAAMNLPNLLHAAPGAVGTLQGEFKSTDFSLAPLSSGLQWDVTYADNSVVLSVVAGGYAADFNHDGRVDGLDLTAWKSAYGQPSNGADANGDGVTNGADFLVWQREFGSGVAAAPAVGAVPEPASIALIGLAAMGFAAYGRARRA
;
A
#
# COMPACT_ATOMS: atom_id res chain seq x y z
N MET A 1 -10.60 -49.84 -58.53
CA MET A 1 -10.28 -50.09 -59.96
C MET A 1 -9.57 -48.86 -60.49
N ARG A 2 -8.24 -48.94 -60.66
CA ARG A 2 -7.52 -49.12 -61.95
C ARG A 2 -7.57 -47.84 -62.81
N CYS A 3 -6.48 -47.05 -62.83
CA CYS A 3 -5.39 -47.06 -63.86
C CYS A 3 -5.78 -46.18 -65.08
N SER A 4 -4.92 -45.44 -65.80
CA SER A 4 -3.46 -45.35 -65.91
C SER A 4 -3.07 -44.12 -66.76
N PHE A 5 -1.82 -43.69 -66.55
CA PHE A 5 -0.91 -42.83 -67.34
C PHE A 5 -0.96 -42.92 -68.88
N SER A 6 -0.58 -41.81 -69.53
CA SER A 6 0.47 -41.72 -70.58
C SER A 6 0.86 -40.24 -70.77
N GLY A 7 2.10 -39.78 -70.97
CA GLY A 7 3.42 -40.40 -71.08
C GLY A 7 4.41 -39.38 -71.67
N GLN A 8 5.68 -39.47 -71.25
CA GLN A 8 6.92 -39.16 -72.03
C GLN A 8 7.23 -37.66 -72.32
N ARG A 9 8.44 -37.10 -72.23
CA ARG A 9 9.88 -37.45 -72.02
C ARG A 9 10.51 -36.14 -71.51
N GLY A 10 11.39 -36.09 -70.51
CA GLY A 10 12.80 -36.48 -70.60
C GLY A 10 13.70 -35.36 -71.16
N MET A 11 14.27 -34.49 -70.31
CA MET A 11 15.61 -33.91 -70.51
C MET A 11 16.17 -33.26 -69.23
N ARG A 12 17.10 -33.99 -68.60
CA ARG A 12 18.37 -33.57 -67.96
C ARG A 12 18.44 -32.21 -67.25
N LEU A 13 18.44 -32.31 -65.92
CA LEU A 13 19.42 -31.78 -64.96
C LEU A 13 20.42 -30.74 -65.52
N ALA A 14 20.19 -29.47 -65.22
CA ALA A 14 21.23 -28.45 -65.12
C ALA A 14 21.32 -27.99 -63.66
N LEU A 15 22.54 -28.07 -63.15
CA LEU A 15 23.03 -27.70 -61.84
C LEU A 15 22.60 -26.26 -61.46
N ALA A 16 21.88 -26.09 -60.34
CA ALA A 16 21.72 -24.80 -59.68
C ALA A 16 22.00 -24.96 -58.18
N VAL A 17 23.28 -25.14 -57.87
CA VAL A 17 23.83 -24.76 -56.57
C VAL A 17 24.15 -23.26 -56.68
N VAL A 18 23.91 -22.53 -55.58
CA VAL A 18 24.16 -21.09 -55.35
C VAL A 18 22.98 -20.16 -55.66
N ALA A 19 22.09 -20.02 -54.66
CA ALA A 19 21.57 -18.71 -54.20
C ALA A 19 20.79 -18.90 -52.88
N LEU A 20 21.46 -19.42 -51.84
CA LEU A 20 21.00 -19.28 -50.45
C LEU A 20 21.98 -18.33 -49.74
N SER A 21 21.89 -17.05 -50.08
CA SER A 21 22.46 -15.95 -49.29
C SER A 21 21.70 -14.69 -49.68
N PHE A 22 21.48 -13.81 -48.71
CA PHE A 22 20.56 -12.66 -48.75
C PHE A 22 19.09 -12.98 -48.43
N LEU A 23 18.85 -13.82 -47.41
CA LEU A 23 17.91 -13.35 -46.39
C LEU A 23 18.65 -12.25 -45.62
N PRO A 24 18.07 -11.07 -45.38
CA PRO A 24 18.68 -10.13 -44.44
C PRO A 24 18.77 -10.86 -43.10
N GLN A 25 20.00 -11.19 -42.67
CA GLN A 25 20.23 -11.48 -41.27
C GLN A 25 19.74 -10.22 -40.53
N LEU A 26 18.71 -10.38 -39.69
CA LEU A 26 18.40 -9.38 -38.68
C LEU A 26 19.73 -9.08 -37.98
N SER A 27 20.27 -7.86 -38.17
CA SER A 27 21.54 -7.50 -37.57
C SER A 27 21.39 -7.69 -36.06
N GLN A 28 22.17 -8.59 -35.46
CA GLN A 28 22.15 -8.74 -34.01
C GLN A 28 22.55 -7.41 -33.39
N ALA A 29 21.76 -6.94 -32.43
CA ALA A 29 22.05 -5.74 -31.67
C ALA A 29 23.46 -5.86 -31.05
N GLN A 30 24.31 -4.86 -31.31
CA GLN A 30 25.68 -4.86 -30.80
C GLN A 30 25.65 -4.74 -29.27
N THR A 31 26.44 -5.57 -28.60
CA THR A 31 26.56 -5.55 -27.14
C THR A 31 27.68 -4.62 -26.70
N TYR A 32 27.39 -3.75 -25.74
CA TYR A 32 28.36 -2.91 -25.05
C TYR A 32 28.37 -3.24 -23.56
N THR A 33 29.57 -3.52 -23.03
CA THR A 33 29.78 -3.84 -21.62
C THR A 33 30.60 -2.74 -20.95
N TRP A 34 30.12 -2.26 -19.81
CA TRP A 34 30.78 -1.24 -19.00
C TRP A 34 32.00 -1.82 -18.27
N ASN A 35 33.13 -1.13 -18.40
CA ASN A 35 34.40 -1.42 -17.72
C ASN A 35 34.95 -0.18 -16.98
N GLY A 36 34.21 0.92 -16.95
CA GLY A 36 34.71 2.24 -16.51
C GLY A 36 34.82 2.46 -15.00
N GLY A 37 34.61 1.43 -14.16
CA GLY A 37 34.55 1.61 -12.71
C GLY A 37 33.47 2.64 -12.34
N ASN A 38 33.82 3.67 -11.57
CA ASN A 38 32.99 4.86 -11.36
C ASN A 38 33.44 5.99 -12.29
N SER A 39 32.74 6.20 -13.40
CA SER A 39 33.18 7.16 -14.43
C SER A 39 32.03 7.60 -15.34
N ALA A 40 32.30 8.51 -16.28
CA ALA A 40 31.30 9.07 -17.18
C ALA A 40 30.87 8.05 -18.25
N TYR A 41 29.55 7.94 -18.46
CA TYR A 41 28.94 7.03 -19.44
C TYR A 41 29.42 7.31 -20.87
N GLY A 42 29.63 8.57 -21.23
CA GLY A 42 30.03 8.96 -22.60
C GLY A 42 31.50 8.66 -22.97
N THR A 43 32.35 8.26 -22.02
CA THR A 43 33.78 8.05 -22.29
C THR A 43 34.00 6.74 -23.05
N ALA A 44 34.54 6.83 -24.27
CA ALA A 44 34.72 5.67 -25.15
C ALA A 44 35.50 4.51 -24.52
N GLY A 45 36.57 4.80 -23.78
CA GLY A 45 37.40 3.78 -23.11
C GLY A 45 36.73 3.05 -21.95
N ASN A 46 35.55 3.51 -21.50
CA ASN A 46 34.79 2.85 -20.44
C ASN A 46 33.92 1.70 -20.95
N TRP A 47 33.92 1.43 -22.26
CA TRP A 47 33.09 0.41 -22.89
C TRP A 47 33.91 -0.61 -23.65
N SER A 48 33.38 -1.84 -23.72
CA SER A 48 33.83 -2.87 -24.64
C SER A 48 32.66 -3.31 -25.53
N PRO A 49 32.77 -3.20 -26.87
CA PRO A 49 33.88 -2.59 -27.60
C PRO A 49 34.01 -1.09 -27.30
N SER A 50 35.19 -0.52 -27.57
CA SER A 50 35.48 0.89 -27.27
C SER A 50 34.52 1.82 -28.03
N GLY A 51 33.93 2.77 -27.31
CA GLY A 51 32.92 3.69 -27.80
C GLY A 51 31.66 3.65 -26.94
N PRO A 52 30.99 4.80 -26.71
CA PRO A 52 29.71 4.77 -26.00
C PRO A 52 28.67 3.97 -26.80
N PRO A 53 27.69 3.34 -26.12
CA PRO A 53 26.65 2.55 -26.79
C PRO A 53 25.89 3.37 -27.83
N THR A 54 25.68 2.78 -28.99
CA THR A 54 24.97 3.38 -30.13
C THR A 54 23.49 2.98 -30.15
N ASN A 55 22.69 3.60 -31.02
CA ASN A 55 21.28 3.24 -31.17
C ASN A 55 21.10 1.75 -31.53
N GLY A 56 20.08 1.12 -30.94
CA GLY A 56 19.79 -0.31 -31.11
C GLY A 56 20.74 -1.26 -30.37
N SER A 57 21.68 -0.75 -29.57
CA SER A 57 22.65 -1.59 -28.83
C SER A 57 22.06 -2.24 -27.58
N ASN A 58 22.65 -3.34 -27.13
CA ASN A 58 22.41 -3.89 -25.79
C ASN A 58 23.45 -3.36 -24.82
N VAL A 59 23.01 -2.69 -23.76
CA VAL A 59 23.88 -2.08 -22.75
C VAL A 59 23.92 -2.99 -21.52
N PHE A 60 25.13 -3.31 -21.05
CA PHE A 60 25.36 -4.09 -19.83
C PHE A 60 26.29 -3.36 -18.88
N ILE A 61 25.82 -3.15 -17.66
CA ILE A 61 26.58 -2.53 -16.57
C ILE A 61 26.59 -3.52 -15.40
N ASN A 62 27.65 -4.32 -15.28
CA ASN A 62 27.73 -5.41 -14.28
C ASN A 62 28.73 -5.13 -13.15
N SER A 63 29.38 -3.96 -13.15
CA SER A 63 30.17 -3.49 -12.03
C SER A 63 30.26 -1.97 -12.03
N GLY A 64 30.61 -1.36 -10.89
CA GLY A 64 30.87 0.07 -10.80
C GLY A 64 29.64 0.95 -11.03
N THR A 65 29.90 2.21 -11.39
CA THR A 65 28.89 3.26 -11.56
C THR A 65 29.09 3.97 -12.90
N ALA A 66 28.14 3.82 -13.80
CA ALA A 66 28.09 4.58 -15.05
C ALA A 66 27.31 5.89 -14.83
N ASN A 67 27.99 7.02 -14.91
CA ASN A 67 27.39 8.34 -14.69
C ASN A 67 26.91 8.95 -16.02
N TYR A 68 25.60 9.03 -16.20
CA TYR A 68 24.95 9.61 -17.38
C TYR A 68 24.44 11.01 -17.05
N SER A 69 25.10 12.06 -17.54
CA SER A 69 24.78 13.45 -17.18
C SER A 69 24.15 14.26 -18.31
N SER A 70 24.24 13.80 -19.55
CA SER A 70 23.73 14.50 -20.73
C SER A 70 23.72 13.57 -21.94
N GLY A 71 23.05 14.01 -23.00
CA GLY A 71 22.92 13.27 -24.26
C GLY A 71 21.55 12.65 -24.45
N ASN A 72 21.35 12.04 -25.61
CA ASN A 72 20.18 11.22 -25.92
C ASN A 72 20.68 9.95 -26.61
N THR A 73 20.35 8.79 -26.06
CA THR A 73 20.73 7.50 -26.62
C THR A 73 19.51 6.59 -26.68
N ASN A 74 19.38 5.86 -27.79
CA ASN A 74 18.28 4.92 -28.00
C ASN A 74 18.78 3.46 -28.07
N PRO A 75 19.31 2.88 -26.97
CA PRO A 75 19.70 1.47 -26.96
C PRO A 75 18.47 0.57 -27.09
N ARG A 76 18.66 -0.65 -27.56
CA ARG A 76 17.62 -1.69 -27.51
C ARG A 76 17.28 -2.09 -26.08
N SER A 77 18.31 -2.28 -25.26
CA SER A 77 18.13 -2.68 -23.86
C SER A 77 19.18 -2.08 -22.94
N VAL A 78 18.80 -1.88 -21.68
CA VAL A 78 19.68 -1.45 -20.60
C VAL A 78 19.61 -2.47 -19.47
N ASN A 79 20.73 -3.10 -19.16
CA ASN A 79 20.82 -4.17 -18.18
C ASN A 79 21.84 -3.77 -17.10
N VAL A 80 21.36 -3.57 -15.87
CA VAL A 80 22.19 -3.19 -14.72
C VAL A 80 22.23 -4.35 -13.74
N ALA A 81 23.44 -4.87 -13.47
CA ALA A 81 23.69 -6.05 -12.65
C ALA A 81 22.91 -7.30 -13.13
N SER A 82 23.17 -7.71 -14.37
CA SER A 82 22.43 -8.77 -15.04
C SER A 82 22.91 -10.20 -14.70
N THR A 83 24.03 -10.34 -14.00
CA THR A 83 24.64 -11.65 -13.69
C THR A 83 24.73 -11.90 -12.18
N THR A 84 24.72 -13.16 -11.76
CA THR A 84 24.85 -13.54 -10.35
C THR A 84 26.13 -12.96 -9.73
N GLY A 85 26.01 -12.36 -8.54
CA GLY A 85 27.13 -11.76 -7.82
C GLY A 85 27.58 -10.38 -8.34
N SER A 86 27.01 -9.89 -9.44
CA SER A 86 27.27 -8.53 -9.92
C SER A 86 26.62 -7.49 -9.02
N SER A 87 27.25 -6.32 -8.91
CA SER A 87 26.67 -5.13 -8.29
C SER A 87 27.06 -3.90 -9.09
N ALA A 88 26.07 -3.13 -9.52
CA ALA A 88 26.30 -2.03 -10.46
C ALA A 88 25.28 -0.91 -10.31
N THR A 89 25.66 0.27 -10.75
CA THR A 89 24.80 1.47 -10.74
C THR A 89 24.82 2.17 -12.10
N LEU A 90 23.64 2.58 -12.57
CA LEU A 90 23.48 3.61 -13.60
C LEU A 90 22.94 4.87 -12.93
N ALA A 91 23.75 5.94 -12.90
CA ALA A 91 23.38 7.20 -12.25
C ALA A 91 23.08 8.26 -13.30
N MET A 92 21.79 8.58 -13.49
CA MET A 92 21.33 9.58 -14.45
C MET A 92 21.05 10.92 -13.76
N THR A 93 21.73 11.98 -14.20
CA THR A 93 21.62 13.35 -13.68
C THR A 93 21.22 14.39 -14.73
N GLY A 94 21.07 13.95 -15.98
CA GLY A 94 20.55 14.73 -17.09
C GLY A 94 20.52 13.90 -18.37
N GLY A 95 19.92 14.44 -19.43
CA GLY A 95 19.77 13.73 -20.70
C GLY A 95 18.73 12.60 -20.67
N GLU A 96 18.74 11.78 -21.71
CA GLU A 96 17.72 10.78 -21.98
C GLU A 96 18.29 9.43 -22.42
N ILE A 97 17.81 8.37 -21.79
CA ILE A 97 17.95 7.01 -22.30
C ILE A 97 16.56 6.50 -22.68
N PHE A 98 16.36 6.30 -23.98
CA PHE A 98 15.16 5.66 -24.53
C PHE A 98 15.48 4.22 -24.89
N ALA A 99 15.20 3.27 -24.00
CA ALA A 99 15.43 1.85 -24.26
C ALA A 99 14.28 1.26 -25.08
N ASP A 100 14.39 1.39 -26.41
CA ASP A 100 13.35 1.02 -27.37
C ASP A 100 13.90 0.00 -28.37
N GLN A 101 13.09 -1.03 -28.67
CA GLN A 101 13.18 -2.02 -29.77
C GLN A 101 12.93 -3.48 -29.35
N GLY A 102 11.71 -3.96 -29.68
CA GLY A 102 11.33 -5.36 -29.76
C GLY A 102 10.91 -6.01 -28.43
N ASN A 103 10.24 -7.16 -28.52
CA ASN A 103 9.65 -7.88 -27.38
C ASN A 103 10.64 -8.26 -26.25
N ASP A 104 11.95 -8.28 -26.55
CA ASP A 104 13.01 -8.55 -25.57
C ASP A 104 13.86 -7.31 -25.24
N GLY A 105 13.43 -6.11 -25.65
CA GLY A 105 14.05 -4.82 -25.32
C GLY A 105 13.71 -4.34 -23.91
N GLY A 106 14.03 -3.08 -23.61
CA GLY A 106 13.65 -2.40 -22.37
C GLY A 106 14.73 -2.36 -21.30
N VAL A 107 14.31 -2.13 -20.05
CA VAL A 107 15.23 -1.89 -18.92
C VAL A 107 15.12 -3.02 -17.90
N ARG A 108 16.26 -3.62 -17.53
CA ARG A 108 16.34 -4.60 -16.45
C ARG A 108 17.32 -4.14 -15.38
N ILE A 109 16.85 -4.07 -14.16
CA ILE A 109 17.61 -3.60 -13.01
C ILE A 109 17.69 -4.74 -12.01
N GLY A 110 18.89 -5.28 -11.80
CA GLY A 110 19.13 -6.39 -10.88
C GLY A 110 18.48 -7.68 -11.34
N GLU A 111 18.75 -8.12 -12.57
CA GLU A 111 18.16 -9.37 -13.09
C GLU A 111 18.58 -10.58 -12.24
N ALA A 112 19.88 -10.69 -11.96
CA ALA A 112 20.45 -11.74 -11.11
C ALA A 112 21.44 -11.22 -10.06
N GLY A 113 21.94 -9.99 -10.23
CA GLY A 113 22.80 -9.30 -9.26
C GLY A 113 22.05 -8.25 -8.45
N THR A 114 22.80 -7.29 -7.91
CA THR A 114 22.26 -6.11 -7.20
C THR A 114 22.40 -4.86 -8.07
N GLY A 115 21.32 -4.45 -8.74
CA GLY A 115 21.30 -3.33 -9.66
C GLY A 115 20.67 -2.09 -9.05
N VAL A 116 21.27 -0.93 -9.29
CA VAL A 116 20.70 0.37 -8.89
C VAL A 116 20.62 1.29 -10.09
N VAL A 117 19.49 1.95 -10.27
CA VAL A 117 19.35 3.06 -11.22
C VAL A 117 18.79 4.26 -10.49
N THR A 118 19.45 5.41 -10.66
CA THR A 118 18.93 6.70 -10.19
C THR A 118 18.63 7.59 -11.38
N VAL A 119 17.46 8.23 -11.35
CA VAL A 119 16.99 9.19 -12.35
C VAL A 119 16.70 10.49 -11.62
N ASN A 120 17.57 11.48 -11.79
CA ASN A 120 17.46 12.80 -11.17
C ASN A 120 17.51 13.89 -12.24
N ASN A 121 16.38 14.55 -12.50
CA ASN A 121 16.25 15.53 -13.60
C ASN A 121 16.74 14.98 -14.96
N ALA A 122 16.55 13.68 -15.18
CA ALA A 122 16.86 12.96 -16.41
C ALA A 122 15.64 12.14 -16.85
N THR A 123 15.67 11.60 -18.06
CA THR A 123 14.59 10.75 -18.59
C THR A 123 15.08 9.34 -18.85
N LEU A 124 14.46 8.36 -18.21
CA LEU A 124 14.59 6.94 -18.55
C LEU A 124 13.25 6.45 -19.08
N ARG A 125 13.18 6.05 -20.33
CA ARG A 125 11.92 5.56 -20.89
C ARG A 125 12.10 4.37 -21.80
N THR A 126 11.04 3.61 -21.99
CA THR A 126 10.95 2.51 -22.96
C THR A 126 9.88 2.79 -23.99
N GLY A 127 10.01 2.17 -25.16
CA GLY A 127 8.94 2.09 -26.16
C GLY A 127 8.15 0.81 -25.88
N ASP A 128 8.02 -0.06 -26.88
CA ASP A 128 7.36 -1.38 -26.75
C ASP A 128 8.02 -2.33 -25.72
N GLY A 129 9.15 -1.92 -25.13
CA GLY A 129 9.83 -2.67 -24.07
C GLY A 129 9.31 -2.32 -22.67
N SER A 130 9.53 -3.23 -21.73
CA SER A 130 9.11 -3.05 -20.34
C SER A 130 10.24 -2.56 -19.44
N ILE A 131 9.89 -2.08 -18.24
CA ILE A 131 10.83 -1.82 -17.15
C ILE A 131 10.66 -2.89 -16.07
N PHE A 132 11.70 -3.70 -15.85
CA PHE A 132 11.76 -4.69 -14.78
C PHE A 132 12.78 -4.27 -13.72
N VAL A 133 12.31 -4.19 -12.46
CA VAL A 133 13.14 -3.88 -11.29
C VAL A 133 13.13 -5.08 -10.36
N GLY A 134 14.29 -5.67 -10.10
CA GLY A 134 14.41 -6.85 -9.24
C GLY A 134 14.05 -8.16 -9.94
N GLY A 135 14.58 -8.36 -11.14
CA GLY A 135 14.46 -9.60 -11.89
C GLY A 135 13.13 -9.75 -12.65
N GLN A 136 13.22 -9.92 -13.97
CA GLN A 136 12.13 -10.40 -14.82
C GLN A 136 11.96 -11.91 -14.70
N ASN A 137 13.09 -12.63 -14.77
CA ASN A 137 13.17 -14.09 -14.70
C ASN A 137 14.21 -14.58 -13.67
N GLY A 138 15.12 -13.72 -13.22
CA GLY A 138 16.11 -14.01 -12.18
C GLY A 138 15.68 -13.57 -10.78
N ALA A 139 16.42 -14.02 -9.77
CA ALA A 139 16.17 -13.74 -8.35
C ALA A 139 16.98 -12.54 -7.82
N GLY A 140 17.43 -11.66 -8.70
CA GLY A 140 18.26 -10.51 -8.33
C GLY A 140 17.51 -9.44 -7.53
N THR A 141 18.24 -8.41 -7.10
CA THR A 141 17.72 -7.26 -6.36
C THR A 141 17.90 -6.00 -7.18
N GLY A 142 16.81 -5.29 -7.46
CA GLY A 142 16.82 -4.06 -8.23
C GLY A 142 16.29 -2.89 -7.41
N THR A 143 16.90 -1.73 -7.58
CA THR A 143 16.37 -0.46 -7.05
C THR A 143 16.34 0.59 -8.15
N LEU A 144 15.17 1.20 -8.37
CA LEU A 144 15.01 2.38 -9.20
C LEU A 144 14.61 3.55 -8.31
N THR A 145 15.31 4.68 -8.42
CA THR A 145 14.93 5.92 -7.72
C THR A 145 14.68 7.03 -8.72
N LEU A 146 13.49 7.64 -8.66
CA LEU A 146 13.11 8.82 -9.44
C LEU A 146 13.03 10.04 -8.52
N SER A 147 13.72 11.11 -8.93
CA SER A 147 13.83 12.36 -8.20
C SER A 147 14.02 13.56 -9.15
N GLY A 148 13.97 14.77 -8.59
CA GLY A 148 14.07 16.01 -9.35
C GLY A 148 12.78 16.37 -10.07
N ALA A 149 12.49 17.67 -10.17
CA ALA A 149 11.24 18.15 -10.76
C ALA A 149 11.10 17.78 -12.25
N ALA A 150 12.22 17.70 -12.97
CA ALA A 150 12.24 17.33 -14.39
C ALA A 150 12.50 15.83 -14.63
N GLY A 151 12.60 15.01 -13.57
CA GLY A 151 12.86 13.59 -13.71
C GLY A 151 11.68 12.86 -14.36
N GLN A 152 11.96 11.93 -15.27
CA GLN A 152 10.95 11.11 -15.92
C GLN A 152 11.31 9.62 -15.97
N VAL A 153 10.36 8.76 -15.61
CA VAL A 153 10.41 7.31 -15.83
C VAL A 153 9.17 6.88 -16.59
N GLN A 154 9.30 6.33 -17.79
CA GLN A 154 8.13 6.00 -18.62
C GLN A 154 8.26 4.59 -19.20
N SER A 155 7.23 3.78 -19.02
CA SER A 155 7.02 2.56 -19.80
C SER A 155 5.77 2.72 -20.65
N THR A 156 5.79 2.31 -21.92
CA THR A 156 4.56 2.18 -22.72
C THR A 156 4.04 0.74 -22.74
N ASP A 157 4.52 -0.09 -21.81
CA ASP A 157 4.10 -1.47 -21.60
C ASP A 157 4.14 -1.76 -20.08
N ASP A 158 4.79 -2.85 -19.67
CA ASP A 158 4.91 -3.28 -18.29
C ASP A 158 5.91 -2.42 -17.50
N PHE A 159 5.54 -2.02 -16.29
CA PHE A 159 6.45 -1.57 -15.24
C PHE A 159 6.30 -2.48 -14.01
N VAL A 160 7.29 -3.33 -13.78
CA VAL A 160 7.19 -4.42 -12.81
C VAL A 160 8.28 -4.35 -11.76
N LEU A 161 7.86 -4.39 -10.50
CA LEU A 161 8.72 -4.42 -9.34
C LEU A 161 8.67 -5.82 -8.73
N GLY A 162 9.80 -6.53 -8.70
CA GLY A 162 9.91 -7.85 -8.09
C GLY A 162 9.04 -8.89 -8.78
N ARG A 163 9.24 -9.09 -10.10
CA ARG A 163 8.52 -10.15 -10.81
C ARG A 163 8.91 -11.51 -10.26
N THR A 164 10.20 -11.81 -10.18
CA THR A 164 10.75 -13.05 -9.59
C THR A 164 11.74 -12.81 -8.46
N GLY A 165 12.44 -11.67 -8.48
CA GLY A 165 13.38 -11.27 -7.43
C GLY A 165 12.81 -10.20 -6.49
N THR A 166 13.66 -9.29 -6.03
CA THR A 166 13.28 -8.20 -5.11
C THR A 166 13.44 -6.84 -5.79
N GLY A 167 12.32 -6.17 -6.05
CA GLY A 167 12.30 -4.88 -6.75
C GLY A 167 11.85 -3.75 -5.85
N THR A 168 12.59 -2.64 -5.84
CA THR A 168 12.20 -1.41 -5.12
C THR A 168 12.12 -0.23 -6.07
N PHE A 169 11.01 0.50 -6.05
CA PHE A 169 10.88 1.81 -6.67
C PHE A 169 10.71 2.90 -5.61
N ASN A 170 11.59 3.90 -5.62
CA ASN A 170 11.52 5.07 -4.75
C ASN A 170 11.20 6.30 -5.59
N MET A 171 10.02 6.88 -5.41
CA MET A 171 9.57 8.06 -6.12
C MET A 171 9.50 9.26 -5.18
N GLN A 172 10.46 10.16 -5.32
CA GLN A 172 10.62 11.34 -4.46
C GLN A 172 10.19 12.64 -5.16
N GLY A 173 10.01 12.60 -6.47
CA GLY A 173 9.67 13.73 -7.33
C GLY A 173 9.49 13.28 -8.78
N GLY A 174 9.34 14.22 -9.69
CA GLY A 174 9.25 13.96 -11.14
C GLY A 174 7.91 13.37 -11.57
N TYR A 175 7.90 12.86 -12.79
CA TYR A 175 6.71 12.33 -13.45
C TYR A 175 6.97 10.93 -13.99
N ALA A 176 6.12 9.96 -13.66
CA ALA A 176 6.26 8.60 -14.13
C ALA A 176 4.97 8.05 -14.75
N THR A 177 5.11 7.22 -15.78
CA THR A 177 3.98 6.58 -16.47
C THR A 177 4.26 5.12 -16.78
N ALA A 178 3.21 4.32 -16.81
CA ALA A 178 3.23 2.94 -17.30
C ALA A 178 1.86 2.59 -17.88
N ASP A 179 1.81 1.67 -18.84
CA ASP A 179 0.53 1.12 -19.33
C ASP A 179 0.05 -0.03 -18.44
N TYR A 180 0.95 -0.84 -17.91
CA TYR A 180 0.64 -1.89 -16.94
C TYR A 180 1.60 -1.83 -15.78
N THR A 181 1.10 -1.88 -14.55
CA THR A 181 1.96 -1.83 -13.35
C THR A 181 1.72 -3.01 -12.46
N VAL A 182 2.80 -3.68 -12.06
CA VAL A 182 2.74 -4.81 -11.13
C VAL A 182 3.78 -4.65 -10.03
N ILE A 183 3.35 -4.65 -8.78
CA ILE A 183 4.20 -4.63 -7.60
C ILE A 183 4.14 -6.01 -6.94
N GLY A 184 5.20 -6.81 -7.05
CA GLY A 184 5.33 -8.12 -6.43
C GLY A 184 4.44 -9.19 -7.06
N LYS A 185 4.99 -9.95 -8.01
CA LYS A 185 4.25 -11.04 -8.70
C LYS A 185 4.59 -12.42 -8.12
N PHE A 186 5.70 -13.02 -8.56
CA PHE A 186 6.28 -14.21 -7.94
C PHE A 186 7.23 -13.81 -6.81
N GLY A 187 7.95 -12.70 -6.98
CA GLY A 187 8.91 -12.13 -6.03
C GLY A 187 8.30 -11.12 -5.04
N THR A 188 9.15 -10.19 -4.59
CA THR A 188 8.78 -9.11 -3.67
C THR A 188 8.95 -7.75 -4.34
N GLY A 189 7.87 -6.99 -4.45
CA GLY A 189 7.89 -5.62 -4.95
C GLY A 189 7.62 -4.63 -3.83
N THR A 190 8.36 -3.53 -3.81
CA THR A 190 8.12 -2.41 -2.90
C THR A 190 8.15 -1.11 -3.67
N TRP A 191 7.13 -0.28 -3.46
CA TRP A 191 7.10 1.08 -3.97
C TRP A 191 6.93 2.06 -2.81
N ASN A 192 7.90 2.95 -2.65
CA ASN A 192 7.82 4.08 -1.73
C ASN A 192 7.64 5.38 -2.52
N GLN A 193 6.55 6.10 -2.28
CA GLN A 193 6.28 7.39 -2.92
C GLN A 193 6.11 8.49 -1.87
N SER A 194 6.93 9.53 -1.98
CA SER A 194 6.88 10.72 -1.13
C SER A 194 6.64 12.02 -1.91
N GLY A 195 6.74 11.99 -3.24
CA GLY A 195 6.52 13.14 -4.10
C GLY A 195 6.34 12.75 -5.57
N GLY A 196 6.18 13.75 -6.43
CA GLY A 196 5.96 13.55 -7.87
C GLY A 196 4.57 13.03 -8.21
N ALA A 197 4.35 12.72 -9.49
CA ALA A 197 3.12 12.10 -9.96
C ALA A 197 3.40 10.83 -10.77
N PHE A 198 2.76 9.74 -10.39
CA PHE A 198 2.66 8.55 -11.21
C PHE A 198 1.28 8.49 -11.86
N VAL A 199 1.25 8.28 -13.17
CA VAL A 199 0.02 8.20 -13.96
C VAL A 199 0.07 6.94 -14.79
N GLN A 200 -0.74 5.96 -14.40
CA GLN A 200 -0.97 4.82 -15.27
C GLN A 200 -1.88 5.24 -16.42
N THR A 201 -1.49 4.87 -17.63
CA THR A 201 -2.11 5.35 -18.87
C THR A 201 -3.05 4.33 -19.51
N SER A 202 -2.89 3.04 -19.18
CA SER A 202 -3.75 1.95 -19.64
C SER A 202 -3.84 0.85 -18.57
N GLY A 203 -4.39 -0.31 -18.92
CA GLY A 203 -4.19 -1.55 -18.16
C GLY A 203 -4.59 -1.54 -16.69
N ASP A 204 -4.07 -2.54 -15.97
CA ASP A 204 -4.39 -2.82 -14.57
C ASP A 204 -3.23 -2.40 -13.67
N PHE A 205 -3.52 -1.84 -12.50
CA PHE A 205 -2.51 -1.53 -11.49
C PHE A 205 -2.61 -2.59 -10.39
N GLU A 206 -1.64 -3.49 -10.31
CA GLU A 206 -1.70 -4.67 -9.43
C GLU A 206 -0.64 -4.62 -8.33
N ILE A 207 -1.06 -4.87 -7.09
CA ILE A 207 -0.20 -4.88 -5.90
C ILE A 207 -0.33 -6.25 -5.23
N GLY A 208 0.67 -7.11 -5.39
CA GLY A 208 0.62 -8.51 -4.98
C GLY A 208 -0.15 -9.34 -6.00
N ASP A 209 0.50 -9.79 -7.07
CA ASP A 209 -0.13 -10.61 -8.13
C ASP A 209 0.31 -12.09 -8.05
N GLY A 210 -0.63 -13.00 -7.77
CA GLY A 210 -0.36 -14.43 -7.75
C GLY A 210 -0.04 -15.08 -9.11
N GLY A 211 -0.15 -14.37 -10.23
CA GLY A 211 -0.04 -14.97 -11.56
C GLY A 211 -1.18 -15.93 -11.86
N ASN A 212 -1.33 -16.33 -13.12
CA ASN A 212 -2.49 -17.13 -13.56
C ASN A 212 -2.47 -18.57 -13.00
N PRO A 213 -3.56 -19.37 -13.15
CA PRO A 213 -3.64 -20.72 -12.59
C PRO A 213 -2.51 -21.66 -13.05
N SER A 214 -2.02 -21.50 -14.28
CA SER A 214 -0.90 -22.32 -14.79
C SER A 214 0.44 -22.01 -14.11
N GLN A 215 0.53 -20.85 -13.46
CA GLN A 215 1.70 -20.35 -12.75
C GLN A 215 1.61 -20.58 -11.23
N ALA A 216 0.58 -21.29 -10.78
CA ALA A 216 0.32 -21.65 -9.38
C ALA A 216 1.52 -22.28 -8.66
N ASN A 217 2.32 -23.07 -9.38
CA ASN A 217 3.46 -23.81 -8.83
C ASN A 217 4.77 -23.02 -8.81
N ILE A 218 4.79 -21.79 -9.36
CA ILE A 218 5.97 -20.93 -9.25
C ILE A 218 6.07 -20.49 -7.78
N ALA A 219 7.16 -20.88 -7.12
CA ALA A 219 7.40 -20.54 -5.72
C ALA A 219 7.78 -19.06 -5.58
N GLY A 220 7.45 -18.49 -4.43
CA GLY A 220 7.89 -17.16 -4.04
C GLY A 220 6.94 -16.48 -3.04
N PRO A 221 7.36 -15.34 -2.47
CA PRO A 221 6.57 -14.62 -1.47
C PRO A 221 5.37 -13.88 -2.06
N ARG A 222 5.38 -13.58 -3.37
CA ARG A 222 4.26 -12.96 -4.10
C ARG A 222 3.73 -11.70 -3.45
N THR A 223 4.64 -10.88 -2.94
CA THR A 223 4.31 -9.80 -2.02
C THR A 223 4.53 -8.46 -2.67
N GLY A 224 3.45 -7.69 -2.83
CA GLY A 224 3.49 -6.30 -3.23
C GLY A 224 3.27 -5.38 -2.04
N THR A 225 4.09 -4.34 -1.92
CA THR A 225 3.89 -3.29 -0.91
C THR A 225 3.97 -1.92 -1.56
N MET A 226 2.96 -1.08 -1.33
CA MET A 226 2.96 0.32 -1.71
C MET A 226 2.86 1.19 -0.46
N ASN A 227 3.80 2.13 -0.32
CA ASN A 227 3.83 3.13 0.74
C ASN A 227 3.70 4.51 0.12
N LEU A 228 2.56 5.16 0.34
CA LEU A 228 2.29 6.52 -0.12
C LEU A 228 2.38 7.46 1.08
N THR A 229 3.32 8.39 1.04
CA THR A 229 3.56 9.42 2.07
C THR A 229 3.44 10.83 1.52
N GLY A 230 3.27 10.97 0.21
CA GLY A 230 3.15 12.24 -0.52
C GLY A 230 3.06 11.99 -2.02
N GLY A 231 2.93 13.06 -2.80
CA GLY A 231 2.77 12.98 -4.27
C GLY A 231 1.37 12.54 -4.71
N VAL A 232 1.26 12.18 -6.00
CA VAL A 232 0.02 11.75 -6.64
C VAL A 232 0.22 10.42 -7.33
N LEU A 233 -0.66 9.45 -7.08
CA LEU A 233 -0.81 8.26 -7.90
C LEU A 233 -2.21 8.25 -8.49
N GLN A 234 -2.29 8.26 -9.82
CA GLN A 234 -3.53 8.03 -10.55
C GLN A 234 -3.45 6.76 -11.39
N SER A 235 -4.43 5.87 -11.22
CA SER A 235 -4.65 4.75 -12.14
C SER A 235 -5.66 5.14 -13.21
N SER A 236 -5.39 4.78 -14.46
CA SER A 236 -6.37 4.83 -15.54
C SER A 236 -7.43 3.77 -15.42
N GLY A 237 -7.06 2.57 -14.96
CA GLY A 237 -7.93 1.42 -14.75
C GLY A 237 -8.32 1.26 -13.29
N PHE A 238 -8.51 0.02 -12.86
CA PHE A 238 -8.65 -0.28 -11.44
C PHE A 238 -7.29 -0.37 -10.73
N ILE A 239 -7.33 -0.21 -9.42
CA ILE A 239 -6.23 -0.52 -8.50
C ILE A 239 -6.63 -1.82 -7.79
N ALA A 240 -5.90 -2.90 -8.06
CA ALA A 240 -6.13 -4.21 -7.46
C ALA A 240 -5.05 -4.50 -6.41
N ILE A 241 -5.46 -4.57 -5.14
CA ILE A 241 -4.63 -5.01 -4.03
C ILE A 241 -4.90 -6.50 -3.83
N SER A 242 -3.85 -7.30 -3.86
CA SER A 242 -3.87 -8.77 -3.87
C SER A 242 -4.73 -9.34 -5.00
N ASN A 243 -4.09 -9.61 -6.12
CA ASN A 243 -4.70 -10.38 -7.20
C ASN A 243 -4.37 -11.87 -7.05
N ARG A 244 -5.35 -12.73 -7.33
CA ARG A 244 -5.21 -14.20 -7.30
C ARG A 244 -4.67 -14.71 -5.96
N ARG A 245 -3.44 -15.23 -5.93
CA ARG A 245 -2.73 -15.77 -4.74
C ARG A 245 -1.71 -14.82 -4.13
N GLY A 246 -1.66 -13.57 -4.60
CA GLY A 246 -0.67 -12.58 -4.15
C GLY A 246 -1.04 -11.96 -2.82
N ASN A 247 -0.02 -11.54 -2.07
CA ASN A 247 -0.15 -10.75 -0.85
C ASN A 247 0.08 -9.28 -1.19
N GLY A 248 -0.82 -8.41 -0.75
CA GLY A 248 -0.87 -7.01 -1.14
C GLY A 248 -1.05 -6.10 0.06
N PHE A 249 -0.15 -5.14 0.20
CA PHE A 249 -0.15 -4.17 1.29
C PHE A 249 -0.10 -2.76 0.73
N VAL A 250 -1.08 -1.94 1.06
CA VAL A 250 -1.11 -0.52 0.70
C VAL A 250 -1.20 0.30 1.96
N ASN A 251 -0.22 1.19 2.16
CA ASN A 251 -0.17 2.12 3.28
C ASN A 251 -0.27 3.55 2.74
N VAL A 252 -1.38 4.24 3.04
CA VAL A 252 -1.58 5.64 2.68
C VAL A 252 -1.45 6.50 3.93
N ASN A 253 -0.37 7.27 3.98
CA ASN A 253 0.05 8.14 5.08
C ASN A 253 0.51 9.53 4.57
N GLY A 254 -0.02 9.92 3.43
CA GLY A 254 0.08 11.22 2.78
C GLY A 254 -0.22 11.08 1.29
N GLY A 255 -0.38 12.20 0.58
CA GLY A 255 -0.52 12.19 -0.88
C GLY A 255 -1.93 11.88 -1.38
N VAL A 256 -1.99 11.41 -2.64
CA VAL A 256 -3.23 11.11 -3.38
C VAL A 256 -3.17 9.69 -3.94
N LEU A 257 -4.21 8.89 -3.69
CA LEU A 257 -4.48 7.62 -4.36
C LEU A 257 -5.80 7.75 -5.13
N ALA A 258 -5.73 7.81 -6.46
CA ALA A 258 -6.88 8.06 -7.32
C ALA A 258 -7.06 6.96 -8.37
N ALA A 259 -8.24 6.37 -8.45
CA ALA A 259 -8.67 5.51 -9.56
C ALA A 259 -9.68 6.29 -10.42
N THR A 260 -9.19 7.31 -11.11
CA THR A 260 -10.03 8.30 -11.81
C THR A 260 -9.68 8.50 -13.28
N GLY A 261 -8.71 7.77 -13.84
CA GLY A 261 -8.40 7.91 -15.26
C GLY A 261 -9.40 7.18 -16.17
N VAL A 262 -9.08 7.08 -17.46
CA VAL A 262 -10.05 6.91 -18.55
C VAL A 262 -10.46 5.48 -18.91
N VAL A 263 -9.99 4.47 -18.18
CA VAL A 263 -10.17 3.05 -18.53
C VAL A 263 -10.99 2.33 -17.45
N ASN A 264 -11.93 1.48 -17.85
CA ASN A 264 -12.63 0.53 -16.95
C ASN A 264 -13.25 1.12 -15.66
N ASN A 265 -13.88 2.30 -15.74
CA ASN A 265 -14.60 3.01 -14.66
C ASN A 265 -13.79 3.37 -13.39
N GLY A 266 -12.57 2.88 -13.19
CA GLY A 266 -11.68 3.30 -12.09
C GLY A 266 -12.07 2.77 -10.70
N ALA A 267 -12.07 1.45 -10.49
CA ALA A 267 -12.38 0.84 -9.18
C ALA A 267 -11.14 0.68 -8.27
N ILE A 268 -11.36 0.62 -6.95
CA ILE A 268 -10.37 0.17 -5.97
C ILE A 268 -10.84 -1.18 -5.43
N ILE A 269 -10.02 -2.22 -5.61
CA ILE A 269 -10.36 -3.60 -5.26
C ILE A 269 -9.36 -4.10 -4.22
N VAL A 270 -9.85 -4.44 -3.03
CA VAL A 270 -9.07 -4.99 -1.93
C VAL A 270 -9.34 -6.49 -1.84
N GLY A 271 -8.37 -7.28 -2.25
CA GLY A 271 -8.46 -8.74 -2.33
C GLY A 271 -9.30 -9.16 -3.52
N ARG A 272 -8.85 -8.80 -4.73
CA ARG A 272 -9.53 -9.17 -5.97
C ARG A 272 -9.64 -10.69 -6.09
N GLY A 273 -8.53 -11.39 -5.85
CA GLY A 273 -8.52 -12.84 -5.76
C GLY A 273 -9.07 -13.59 -6.97
N MET A 274 -9.23 -12.98 -8.16
CA MET A 274 -9.87 -13.62 -9.31
C MET A 274 -8.86 -14.24 -10.27
N GLU A 275 -9.11 -15.47 -10.69
CA GLU A 275 -8.39 -16.12 -11.78
C GLU A 275 -8.86 -15.60 -13.15
N TRP A 276 -8.11 -15.91 -14.21
CA TRP A 276 -8.37 -15.39 -15.57
C TRP A 276 -9.70 -15.89 -16.16
N ASP A 277 -10.14 -17.08 -15.76
CA ASP A 277 -11.43 -17.65 -16.16
C ASP A 277 -12.61 -17.10 -15.34
N GLY A 278 -12.36 -16.11 -14.49
CA GLY A 278 -13.36 -15.51 -13.60
C GLY A 278 -13.65 -16.34 -12.36
N SER A 279 -12.98 -17.49 -12.16
CA SER A 279 -13.15 -18.27 -10.94
C SER A 279 -12.46 -17.61 -9.73
N PRO A 280 -12.96 -17.84 -8.51
CA PRO A 280 -12.28 -17.37 -7.29
C PRO A 280 -10.95 -18.13 -7.11
N GLY A 281 -9.84 -17.39 -7.07
CA GLY A 281 -8.53 -17.87 -6.68
C GLY A 281 -8.44 -18.07 -5.15
N THR A 282 -7.27 -18.48 -4.66
CA THR A 282 -7.11 -18.78 -3.21
C THR A 282 -7.00 -17.54 -2.33
N GLY A 283 -6.78 -16.35 -2.91
CA GLY A 283 -6.46 -15.13 -2.17
C GLY A 283 -5.05 -15.17 -1.58
N GLY A 284 -4.59 -14.01 -1.11
CA GLY A 284 -3.44 -13.86 -0.21
C GLY A 284 -3.77 -12.85 0.89
N VAL A 285 -2.85 -12.66 1.84
CA VAL A 285 -3.04 -11.67 2.92
C VAL A 285 -3.11 -10.29 2.29
N THR A 286 -4.18 -9.56 2.62
CA THR A 286 -4.46 -8.26 2.01
C THR A 286 -4.76 -7.21 3.05
N GLU A 287 -4.02 -6.10 3.01
CA GLU A 287 -4.25 -4.96 3.89
C GLU A 287 -4.23 -3.66 3.09
N PHE A 288 -5.32 -2.89 3.22
CA PHE A 288 -5.36 -1.49 2.80
C PHE A 288 -5.47 -0.61 4.04
N ARG A 289 -4.39 0.12 4.35
CA ARG A 289 -4.29 0.99 5.53
C ARG A 289 -4.36 2.46 5.13
N VAL A 290 -5.22 3.20 5.81
CA VAL A 290 -5.35 4.66 5.70
C VAL A 290 -5.01 5.29 7.05
N ARG A 291 -3.99 6.13 7.09
CA ARG A 291 -3.50 6.82 8.30
C ARG A 291 -3.82 8.31 8.27
N GLY A 292 -4.45 8.78 9.34
CA GLY A 292 -4.73 10.21 9.57
C GLY A 292 -5.63 10.86 8.51
N GLY A 293 -5.71 12.19 8.51
CA GLY A 293 -6.65 12.99 7.72
C GLY A 293 -6.09 13.73 6.50
N ASN A 294 -4.82 13.56 6.15
CA ASN A 294 -4.12 14.42 5.18
C ASN A 294 -3.98 13.79 3.77
N ASN A 295 -4.80 12.79 3.47
CA ASN A 295 -4.78 12.05 2.20
C ASN A 295 -6.01 12.37 1.35
N VAL A 296 -5.89 12.21 0.04
CA VAL A 296 -7.03 12.14 -0.89
C VAL A 296 -7.12 10.73 -1.44
N ILE A 297 -8.25 10.05 -1.23
CA ILE A 297 -8.49 8.70 -1.75
C ILE A 297 -9.82 8.69 -2.47
N ILE A 298 -9.79 8.61 -3.80
CA ILE A 298 -10.99 8.66 -4.64
C ILE A 298 -11.02 7.60 -5.73
N ALA A 299 -12.23 7.17 -6.09
CA ALA A 299 -12.46 6.29 -7.22
C ALA A 299 -13.71 6.71 -8.01
N ASN A 300 -13.63 6.72 -9.34
CA ASN A 300 -14.79 6.91 -10.22
C ASN A 300 -15.65 5.63 -10.36
N GLY A 301 -15.13 4.50 -9.87
CA GLY A 301 -15.78 3.20 -9.92
C GLY A 301 -16.21 2.74 -8.54
N ASP A 302 -16.23 1.43 -8.37
CA ASP A 302 -16.60 0.78 -7.11
C ASP A 302 -15.40 0.74 -6.14
N PHE A 303 -15.71 0.66 -4.84
CA PHE A 303 -14.80 0.13 -3.83
C PHE A 303 -15.25 -1.29 -3.50
N GLU A 304 -14.39 -2.28 -3.70
CA GLU A 304 -14.78 -3.67 -3.52
C GLU A 304 -13.82 -4.40 -2.60
N MET A 305 -14.35 -5.21 -1.69
CA MET A 305 -13.56 -6.05 -0.80
C MET A 305 -13.93 -7.50 -0.95
N ASN A 306 -12.93 -8.33 -1.24
CA ASN A 306 -13.08 -9.79 -1.34
C ASN A 306 -14.27 -10.21 -2.23
N VAL A 307 -14.25 -9.75 -3.49
CA VAL A 307 -15.38 -9.73 -4.46
C VAL A 307 -16.08 -11.08 -4.63
N ASN A 308 -15.34 -12.19 -4.46
CA ASN A 308 -15.86 -13.54 -4.66
C ASN A 308 -15.68 -14.46 -3.44
N ASN A 309 -15.58 -13.86 -2.23
CA ASN A 309 -15.42 -14.61 -0.98
C ASN A 309 -14.25 -15.61 -1.05
N VAL A 310 -13.13 -15.18 -1.63
CA VAL A 310 -11.89 -15.97 -1.65
C VAL A 310 -11.45 -16.24 -0.20
N ALA A 311 -10.83 -17.40 0.01
CA ALA A 311 -10.69 -18.02 1.33
C ALA A 311 -9.82 -17.23 2.34
N LEU A 312 -9.04 -16.24 1.90
CA LEU A 312 -8.13 -15.44 2.73
C LEU A 312 -8.58 -13.98 2.83
N SER A 313 -8.35 -13.35 3.99
CA SER A 313 -9.00 -12.10 4.41
C SER A 313 -8.48 -10.84 3.71
N SER A 314 -9.42 -9.94 3.41
CA SER A 314 -9.16 -8.56 2.97
C SER A 314 -9.48 -7.60 4.10
N THR A 315 -8.49 -6.82 4.53
CA THR A 315 -8.63 -5.93 5.69
C THR A 315 -8.50 -4.48 5.27
N LEU A 316 -9.50 -3.67 5.61
CA LEU A 316 -9.38 -2.21 5.62
C LEU A 316 -8.96 -1.77 7.02
N VAL A 317 -7.86 -1.04 7.13
CA VAL A 317 -7.33 -0.53 8.40
C VAL A 317 -7.49 0.97 8.48
N ALA A 318 -8.31 1.45 9.41
CA ALA A 318 -8.33 2.86 9.81
C ALA A 318 -7.29 3.08 10.92
N GLN A 319 -6.18 3.75 10.60
CA GLN A 319 -5.19 4.15 11.59
C GLN A 319 -5.47 5.59 12.05
N ILE A 320 -6.03 5.73 13.24
CA ILE A 320 -6.49 6.99 13.82
C ILE A 320 -5.33 7.70 14.52
N THR A 321 -5.07 8.94 14.09
CA THR A 321 -3.99 9.80 14.61
C THR A 321 -4.51 11.10 15.23
N GLY A 322 -5.83 11.32 15.23
CA GLY A 322 -6.45 12.58 15.65
C GLY A 322 -7.95 12.62 15.34
N GLN A 323 -8.56 13.79 15.55
CA GLN A 323 -9.98 14.03 15.28
C GLN A 323 -10.36 14.00 13.79
N ALA A 324 -9.39 14.03 12.88
CA ALA A 324 -9.60 13.91 11.44
C ALA A 324 -9.02 12.59 10.91
N HIS A 325 -9.74 11.97 9.98
CA HIS A 325 -9.31 10.78 9.26
C HIS A 325 -9.79 10.87 7.81
N THR A 326 -8.98 10.38 6.85
CA THR A 326 -9.33 10.45 5.44
C THR A 326 -10.46 9.48 5.11
N THR A 327 -11.54 10.01 4.56
CA THR A 327 -12.61 9.22 3.93
C THR A 327 -12.18 8.70 2.57
N ILE A 328 -12.37 7.40 2.32
CA ILE A 328 -12.33 6.83 0.98
C ILE A 328 -13.64 7.21 0.27
N LYS A 329 -13.58 7.93 -0.85
CA LYS A 329 -14.78 8.37 -1.58
C LYS A 329 -14.88 7.69 -2.94
N VAL A 330 -15.97 6.99 -3.19
CA VAL A 330 -16.24 6.35 -4.48
C VAL A 330 -17.58 6.77 -5.03
N THR A 331 -17.65 6.97 -6.35
CA THR A 331 -18.92 7.30 -7.00
C THR A 331 -19.78 6.06 -7.22
N GLY A 332 -19.16 4.90 -7.45
CA GLY A 332 -19.83 3.62 -7.59
C GLY A 332 -20.28 3.02 -6.26
N ASN A 333 -20.45 1.70 -6.26
CA ASN A 333 -20.83 0.94 -5.06
C ASN A 333 -19.64 0.74 -4.13
N ALA A 334 -19.91 0.68 -2.83
CA ALA A 334 -18.99 0.09 -1.86
C ALA A 334 -19.46 -1.32 -1.48
N LYS A 335 -18.81 -2.36 -1.99
CA LYS A 335 -19.11 -3.77 -1.73
C LYS A 335 -18.16 -4.31 -0.65
N ILE A 336 -18.60 -4.28 0.61
CA ILE A 336 -17.70 -4.55 1.76
C ILE A 336 -18.03 -5.83 2.54
N ALA A 337 -19.13 -6.50 2.18
CA ALA A 337 -19.70 -7.65 2.88
C ALA A 337 -18.73 -8.80 3.20
N ASN A 338 -17.67 -8.95 2.41
CA ASN A 338 -16.70 -10.03 2.55
C ASN A 338 -15.36 -9.59 3.17
N GLY A 339 -15.22 -8.30 3.48
CA GLY A 339 -14.03 -7.70 4.07
C GLY A 339 -14.09 -7.63 5.60
N SER A 340 -12.93 -7.45 6.21
CA SER A 340 -12.78 -7.14 7.63
C SER A 340 -12.37 -5.68 7.81
N PHE A 341 -12.86 -5.06 8.88
CA PHE A 341 -12.49 -3.69 9.24
C PHE A 341 -11.70 -3.68 10.54
N LYS A 342 -10.56 -3.00 10.53
CA LYS A 342 -9.66 -2.92 11.67
C LYS A 342 -9.39 -1.47 12.03
N VAL A 343 -9.34 -1.20 13.34
CA VAL A 343 -8.92 0.10 13.85
C VAL A 343 -7.59 -0.05 14.58
N GLN A 344 -6.72 0.93 14.36
CA GLN A 344 -5.46 1.05 15.05
C GLN A 344 -5.31 2.48 15.55
N LEU A 345 -4.96 2.66 16.83
CA LEU A 345 -4.62 3.97 17.37
C LEU A 345 -3.12 4.24 17.17
N ASP A 346 -2.79 5.49 16.84
CA ASP A 346 -1.40 5.95 16.74
C ASP A 346 -1.28 7.36 17.34
N GLY A 347 -0.93 7.39 18.62
CA GLY A 347 -0.72 8.64 19.37
C GLY A 347 -1.98 9.41 19.75
N TYR A 348 -3.18 8.91 19.41
CA TYR A 348 -4.45 9.54 19.75
C TYR A 348 -5.26 8.68 20.72
N ALA A 349 -5.86 9.33 21.73
CA ALA A 349 -6.77 8.73 22.69
C ALA A 349 -8.20 9.23 22.39
N PRO A 350 -9.04 8.41 21.73
CA PRO A 350 -10.39 8.82 21.38
C PRO A 350 -11.26 9.12 22.59
N VAL A 351 -12.16 10.09 22.43
CA VAL A 351 -13.12 10.52 23.46
C VAL A 351 -14.56 10.33 22.98
N LEU A 352 -15.51 10.32 23.92
CA LEU A 352 -16.94 10.24 23.62
C LEU A 352 -17.34 11.29 22.57
N GLY A 353 -18.02 10.84 21.51
CA GLY A 353 -18.51 11.69 20.44
C GLY A 353 -17.52 11.90 19.30
N ASP A 354 -16.27 11.42 19.40
CA ASP A 354 -15.39 11.36 18.24
C ASP A 354 -16.03 10.50 17.14
N SER A 355 -15.92 10.94 15.88
CA SER A 355 -16.54 10.29 14.74
C SER A 355 -15.74 10.53 13.46
N TRP A 356 -15.60 9.48 12.66
CA TRP A 356 -14.87 9.49 11.39
C TRP A 356 -15.66 8.78 10.30
N THR A 357 -15.91 9.46 9.18
CA THR A 357 -16.42 8.81 7.98
C THR A 357 -15.26 8.08 7.29
N ILE A 358 -15.31 6.75 7.31
CA ILE A 358 -14.24 5.89 6.78
C ILE A 358 -14.38 5.70 5.27
N LEU A 359 -15.62 5.53 4.82
CA LEU A 359 -15.96 5.23 3.43
C LEU A 359 -17.26 5.93 3.05
N SER A 360 -17.31 6.51 1.86
CA SER A 360 -18.52 7.05 1.24
C SER A 360 -18.66 6.48 -0.17
N ALA A 361 -19.80 5.85 -0.45
CA ALA A 361 -20.20 5.36 -1.76
C ALA A 361 -21.25 6.28 -2.39
N GLY A 362 -21.49 6.14 -3.70
CA GLY A 362 -22.51 6.94 -4.35
C GLY A 362 -22.23 8.44 -4.34
N VAL A 363 -20.97 8.85 -4.21
CA VAL A 363 -20.61 10.27 -4.19
C VAL A 363 -20.89 10.86 -5.57
N THR A 364 -21.83 11.80 -5.66
CA THR A 364 -22.28 12.37 -6.93
C THR A 364 -21.36 13.48 -7.46
N ASP A 365 -20.55 14.07 -6.58
CA ASP A 365 -19.61 15.13 -6.92
C ASP A 365 -18.27 14.92 -6.21
N LEU A 366 -17.22 14.72 -7.01
CA LEU A 366 -15.82 14.62 -6.58
C LEU A 366 -14.99 15.85 -7.03
N SER A 367 -15.64 16.96 -7.39
CA SER A 367 -14.97 18.14 -7.94
C SER A 367 -13.97 18.74 -6.96
N ALA A 368 -14.28 18.76 -5.66
CA ALA A 368 -13.37 19.25 -4.63
C ALA A 368 -12.08 18.43 -4.56
N GLU A 369 -12.20 17.11 -4.55
CA GLU A 369 -11.03 16.20 -4.52
C GLU A 369 -10.22 16.31 -5.81
N LYS A 370 -10.87 16.33 -6.98
CA LYS A 370 -10.19 16.48 -8.28
C LYS A 370 -9.46 17.82 -8.39
N ASN A 371 -10.06 18.90 -7.92
CA ASN A 371 -9.41 20.22 -7.84
C ASN A 371 -8.21 20.22 -6.88
N GLU A 372 -8.30 19.50 -5.76
CA GLU A 372 -7.16 19.35 -4.84
C GLU A 372 -6.01 18.57 -5.51
N ILE A 373 -6.31 17.51 -6.25
CA ILE A 373 -5.32 16.75 -7.03
C ILE A 373 -4.60 17.66 -8.02
N ASP A 374 -5.36 18.41 -8.82
CA ASP A 374 -4.81 19.34 -9.81
C ASP A 374 -3.99 20.47 -9.16
N THR A 375 -4.42 20.96 -8.00
CA THR A 375 -3.66 21.96 -7.21
C THR A 375 -2.32 21.38 -6.75
N ARG A 376 -2.29 20.14 -6.26
CA ARG A 376 -1.05 19.46 -5.84
C ARG A 376 -0.10 19.22 -7.01
N LEU A 377 -0.64 18.87 -8.18
CA LEU A 377 0.16 18.70 -9.41
C LEU A 377 0.76 20.03 -9.88
N ALA A 378 -0.05 21.08 -9.91
CA ALA A 378 0.41 22.43 -10.26
C ALA A 378 1.52 22.91 -9.30
N ALA A 379 1.39 22.64 -8.00
CA ALA A 379 2.44 22.96 -7.01
C ALA A 379 3.77 22.23 -7.26
N MET A 380 3.73 21.09 -7.96
CA MET A 380 4.91 20.33 -8.40
C MET A 380 5.37 20.69 -9.82
N ASN A 381 4.74 21.65 -10.49
CA ASN A 381 4.92 21.97 -11.91
C ASN A 381 4.66 20.77 -12.84
N LEU A 382 3.69 19.93 -12.49
CA LEU A 382 3.29 18.76 -13.26
C LEU A 382 1.99 19.02 -14.03
N PRO A 383 1.76 18.33 -15.16
CA PRO A 383 0.54 18.50 -15.93
C PRO A 383 -0.69 18.06 -15.12
N ASN A 384 -1.81 18.73 -15.36
CA ASN A 384 -3.10 18.29 -14.83
C ASN A 384 -3.45 16.90 -15.38
N LEU A 385 -4.19 16.15 -14.58
CA LEU A 385 -4.63 14.82 -14.98
C LEU A 385 -5.95 14.88 -15.71
N LEU A 386 -6.13 13.92 -16.61
CA LEU A 386 -7.45 13.63 -17.13
C LEU A 386 -8.22 12.84 -16.08
N HIS A 387 -9.29 13.45 -15.57
CA HIS A 387 -10.26 12.80 -14.68
C HIS A 387 -11.44 12.35 -15.54
N ALA A 388 -11.65 11.05 -15.67
CA ALA A 388 -12.80 10.53 -16.39
C ALA A 388 -14.12 10.92 -15.69
N ALA A 389 -15.21 10.88 -16.46
CA ALA A 389 -16.55 10.93 -15.87
C ALA A 389 -16.75 9.67 -15.01
N PRO A 390 -17.43 9.79 -13.85
CA PRO A 390 -17.77 8.63 -13.05
C PRO A 390 -18.71 7.70 -13.82
N GLY A 391 -18.70 6.43 -13.43
CA GLY A 391 -19.69 5.46 -13.88
C GLY A 391 -21.08 5.74 -13.28
N ALA A 392 -21.86 4.67 -13.06
CA ALA A 392 -23.12 4.78 -12.34
C ALA A 392 -22.88 5.18 -10.87
N VAL A 393 -23.78 6.01 -10.33
CA VAL A 393 -23.81 6.33 -8.90
C VAL A 393 -24.28 5.09 -8.14
N GLY A 394 -23.48 4.60 -7.20
CA GLY A 394 -23.78 3.40 -6.41
C GLY A 394 -24.24 3.70 -4.98
N THR A 395 -24.23 2.65 -4.16
CA THR A 395 -24.55 2.71 -2.72
C THR A 395 -23.57 1.88 -1.91
N LEU A 396 -23.66 1.93 -0.58
CA LEU A 396 -23.05 0.93 0.27
C LEU A 396 -23.80 -0.40 0.14
N GLN A 397 -23.07 -1.51 0.10
CA GLN A 397 -23.61 -2.86 -0.02
C GLN A 397 -23.02 -3.78 1.06
N GLY A 398 -23.88 -4.10 2.03
CA GLY A 398 -23.55 -4.94 3.18
C GLY A 398 -22.72 -4.22 4.25
N GLU A 399 -22.46 -4.94 5.33
CA GLU A 399 -21.63 -4.52 6.46
C GLU A 399 -20.30 -5.27 6.42
N PHE A 400 -19.27 -4.80 7.11
CA PHE A 400 -18.04 -5.60 7.22
C PHE A 400 -18.34 -6.95 7.88
N LYS A 401 -17.74 -8.02 7.35
CA LYS A 401 -17.89 -9.39 7.87
C LYS A 401 -17.44 -9.51 9.31
N SER A 402 -16.42 -8.74 9.68
CA SER A 402 -15.90 -8.68 11.04
C SER A 402 -15.21 -7.36 11.31
N THR A 403 -15.16 -6.99 12.58
CA THR A 403 -14.38 -5.86 13.09
C THR A 403 -13.25 -6.35 14.01
N ASP A 404 -12.12 -5.63 14.01
CA ASP A 404 -10.98 -5.85 14.90
C ASP A 404 -10.55 -4.52 15.54
N PHE A 405 -10.78 -4.41 16.85
CA PHE A 405 -10.38 -3.26 17.67
C PHE A 405 -9.26 -3.59 18.66
N SER A 406 -8.60 -4.75 18.50
CA SER A 406 -7.55 -5.22 19.43
C SER A 406 -6.35 -4.28 19.54
N LEU A 407 -6.09 -3.47 18.50
CA LEU A 407 -5.05 -2.44 18.46
C LEU A 407 -5.60 -1.02 18.68
N ALA A 408 -6.82 -0.91 19.18
CA ALA A 408 -7.49 0.35 19.44
C ALA A 408 -8.28 0.32 20.76
N PRO A 409 -7.63 0.06 21.91
CA PRO A 409 -8.32 0.10 23.19
C PRO A 409 -8.83 1.51 23.49
N LEU A 410 -10.08 1.61 23.93
CA LEU A 410 -10.69 2.85 24.40
C LEU A 410 -10.58 2.97 25.93
N SER A 411 -10.77 4.18 26.44
CA SER A 411 -10.95 4.41 27.88
C SER A 411 -12.18 3.63 28.38
N SER A 412 -12.17 3.22 29.64
CA SER A 412 -13.32 2.54 30.25
C SER A 412 -14.60 3.35 30.06
N GLY A 413 -15.69 2.69 29.65
CA GLY A 413 -17.00 3.32 29.40
C GLY A 413 -17.18 3.88 28.02
N LEU A 414 -16.24 3.63 27.14
CA LEU A 414 -16.36 3.93 25.73
C LEU A 414 -16.33 2.62 24.95
N GLN A 415 -17.11 2.57 23.88
CA GLN A 415 -17.07 1.49 22.91
C GLN A 415 -16.99 2.06 21.51
N TRP A 416 -16.39 1.28 20.61
CA TRP A 416 -16.45 1.57 19.18
C TRP A 416 -17.84 1.22 18.68
N ASP A 417 -18.43 2.14 17.91
CA ASP A 417 -19.59 1.86 17.08
C ASP A 417 -19.23 2.03 15.61
N VAL A 418 -19.69 1.09 14.79
CA VAL A 418 -19.54 1.16 13.33
C VAL A 418 -20.93 1.25 12.74
N THR A 419 -21.33 2.48 12.39
CA THR A 419 -22.62 2.74 11.79
C THR A 419 -22.54 2.58 10.26
N TYR A 420 -23.46 1.81 9.71
CA TYR A 420 -23.63 1.65 8.27
C TYR A 420 -24.88 2.40 7.82
N ALA A 421 -24.71 3.42 7.00
CA ALA A 421 -25.79 4.11 6.30
C ALA A 421 -25.82 3.70 4.83
N ASP A 422 -26.90 4.01 4.10
CA ASP A 422 -27.08 3.63 2.69
C ASP A 422 -25.89 3.99 1.79
N ASN A 423 -25.10 5.00 2.15
CA ASN A 423 -23.97 5.47 1.36
C ASN A 423 -22.67 5.63 2.16
N SER A 424 -22.59 5.26 3.43
CA SER A 424 -21.38 5.53 4.21
C SER A 424 -21.14 4.55 5.35
N VAL A 425 -19.86 4.35 5.67
CA VAL A 425 -19.41 3.72 6.92
C VAL A 425 -18.83 4.80 7.82
N VAL A 426 -19.36 4.88 9.04
CA VAL A 426 -18.91 5.82 10.08
C VAL A 426 -18.40 5.02 11.27
N LEU A 427 -17.17 5.29 11.69
CA LEU A 427 -16.62 4.82 12.95
C LEU A 427 -16.85 5.91 13.99
N SER A 428 -17.43 5.59 15.14
CA SER A 428 -17.62 6.54 16.22
C SER A 428 -17.26 5.95 17.58
N VAL A 429 -17.01 6.84 18.53
CA VAL A 429 -16.84 6.50 19.93
C VAL A 429 -18.11 6.88 20.66
N VAL A 430 -18.82 5.87 21.13
CA VAL A 430 -20.06 6.03 21.89
C VAL A 430 -19.84 5.62 23.33
N ALA A 431 -20.79 5.95 24.19
CA ALA A 431 -20.80 5.43 25.55
C ALA A 431 -20.91 3.90 25.47
N GLY A 432 -19.94 3.23 26.09
CA GLY A 432 -20.01 1.80 26.36
C GLY A 432 -21.14 1.57 27.36
N GLY A 433 -22.10 0.74 27.00
CA GLY A 433 -23.01 0.20 28.01
C GLY A 433 -22.21 -0.69 28.96
N TYR A 434 -22.32 -0.46 30.26
CA TYR A 434 -21.82 -1.41 31.25
C TYR A 434 -22.91 -2.44 31.52
N ALA A 435 -22.54 -3.71 31.59
CA ALA A 435 -23.51 -4.77 31.89
C ALA A 435 -24.12 -4.56 33.29
N ALA A 436 -23.39 -3.88 34.18
CA ALA A 436 -23.81 -3.54 35.52
C ALA A 436 -24.29 -2.09 35.74
N ASP A 437 -24.48 -1.30 34.67
CA ASP A 437 -25.15 0.01 34.73
C ASP A 437 -26.67 -0.21 34.70
N PHE A 438 -27.20 -0.61 35.85
CA PHE A 438 -28.60 -1.02 36.01
C PHE A 438 -29.55 0.19 36.06
N ASN A 439 -29.04 1.38 36.40
CA ASN A 439 -29.83 2.61 36.40
C ASN A 439 -29.73 3.40 35.07
N HIS A 440 -28.88 2.94 34.14
CA HIS A 440 -28.63 3.51 32.81
C HIS A 440 -28.13 4.97 32.85
N ASP A 441 -27.34 5.33 33.86
CA ASP A 441 -26.75 6.67 33.99
C ASP A 441 -25.32 6.77 33.41
N GLY A 442 -24.84 5.67 32.80
CA GLY A 442 -23.52 5.56 32.19
C GLY A 442 -22.41 5.30 33.20
N ARG A 443 -22.75 4.88 34.43
CA ARG A 443 -21.79 4.58 35.51
C ARG A 443 -22.14 3.25 36.16
N VAL A 444 -21.17 2.65 36.82
CA VAL A 444 -21.37 1.49 37.68
C VAL A 444 -20.96 1.87 39.09
N ASP A 445 -21.92 2.30 39.89
CA ASP A 445 -21.70 2.78 41.24
C ASP A 445 -22.69 2.22 42.28
N GLY A 446 -22.83 2.89 43.43
CA GLY A 446 -23.72 2.46 44.50
C GLY A 446 -25.20 2.54 44.16
N LEU A 447 -25.59 3.35 43.17
CA LEU A 447 -26.96 3.43 42.67
C LEU A 447 -27.32 2.15 41.91
N ASP A 448 -26.40 1.59 41.13
CA ASP A 448 -26.59 0.30 40.46
C ASP A 448 -26.70 -0.84 41.47
N LEU A 449 -25.87 -0.84 42.51
CA LEU A 449 -26.01 -1.81 43.59
C LEU A 449 -27.41 -1.75 44.24
N THR A 450 -27.98 -0.56 44.33
CA THR A 450 -29.33 -0.37 44.85
C THR A 450 -30.37 -0.96 43.90
N ALA A 451 -30.23 -0.72 42.60
CA ALA A 451 -31.09 -1.32 41.58
C ALA A 451 -30.99 -2.87 41.58
N TRP A 452 -29.79 -3.44 41.63
CA TRP A 452 -29.57 -4.88 41.73
C TRP A 452 -30.22 -5.49 42.98
N LYS A 453 -30.07 -4.84 44.14
CA LYS A 453 -30.71 -5.31 45.40
C LYS A 453 -32.23 -5.35 45.28
N SER A 454 -32.83 -4.39 44.58
CA SER A 454 -34.27 -4.35 44.33
C SER A 454 -34.75 -5.42 43.35
N ALA A 455 -33.87 -5.89 42.45
CA ALA A 455 -34.16 -6.91 41.46
C ALA A 455 -33.77 -8.34 41.89
N TYR A 456 -33.06 -8.51 43.01
CA TYR A 456 -32.56 -9.82 43.44
C TYR A 456 -33.64 -10.92 43.53
N GLY A 457 -33.38 -12.04 42.86
CA GLY A 457 -34.25 -13.22 42.84
C GLY A 457 -35.48 -13.10 41.92
N GLN A 458 -35.57 -12.03 41.15
CA GLN A 458 -36.66 -11.80 40.21
C GLN A 458 -36.22 -12.14 38.77
N PRO A 459 -37.14 -12.59 37.88
CA PRO A 459 -36.83 -12.81 36.47
C PRO A 459 -36.71 -11.49 35.71
N SER A 460 -35.62 -11.33 34.96
CA SER A 460 -35.41 -10.33 33.90
C SER A 460 -35.75 -8.85 34.17
N ASN A 461 -35.79 -8.41 35.42
CA ASN A 461 -36.10 -7.04 35.81
C ASN A 461 -34.82 -6.25 36.13
N GLY A 462 -34.15 -5.79 35.08
CA GLY A 462 -33.27 -4.61 35.10
C GLY A 462 -31.86 -4.81 35.65
N ALA A 463 -31.53 -5.94 36.28
CA ALA A 463 -30.17 -6.17 36.80
C ALA A 463 -29.60 -7.58 36.50
N ASP A 464 -29.93 -8.11 35.33
CA ASP A 464 -29.38 -9.36 34.77
C ASP A 464 -28.15 -9.02 33.91
N ALA A 465 -26.99 -8.91 34.55
CA ALA A 465 -25.74 -8.49 33.92
C ALA A 465 -25.05 -9.64 33.15
N ASN A 466 -25.36 -10.90 33.47
CA ASN A 466 -24.79 -12.06 32.75
C ASN A 466 -25.70 -12.59 31.63
N GLY A 467 -26.96 -12.11 31.55
CA GLY A 467 -27.92 -12.45 30.51
C GLY A 467 -28.55 -13.84 30.68
N ASP A 468 -28.56 -14.41 31.89
CA ASP A 468 -29.10 -15.74 32.17
C ASP A 468 -30.60 -15.74 32.49
N GLY A 469 -31.23 -14.56 32.52
CA GLY A 469 -32.64 -14.35 32.76
C GLY A 469 -33.01 -14.21 34.24
N VAL A 470 -32.06 -14.25 35.18
CA VAL A 470 -32.32 -14.18 36.63
C VAL A 470 -31.31 -13.27 37.33
N THR A 471 -31.78 -12.18 37.97
CA THR A 471 -30.90 -11.34 38.79
C THR A 471 -30.49 -12.06 40.07
N ASN A 472 -29.22 -12.46 40.17
CA ASN A 472 -28.68 -13.22 41.29
C ASN A 472 -27.21 -12.85 41.59
N GLY A 473 -26.54 -13.69 42.40
CA GLY A 473 -25.15 -13.46 42.80
C GLY A 473 -24.14 -13.45 41.63
N ALA A 474 -24.46 -14.10 40.51
CA ALA A 474 -23.63 -14.06 39.30
C ALA A 474 -23.59 -12.64 38.70
N ASP A 475 -24.71 -11.92 38.71
CA ASP A 475 -24.78 -10.52 38.24
C ASP A 475 -24.08 -9.58 39.22
N PHE A 476 -24.19 -9.84 40.52
CA PHE A 476 -23.44 -9.09 41.52
C PHE A 476 -21.93 -9.20 41.29
N LEU A 477 -21.45 -10.37 40.86
CA LEU A 477 -20.04 -10.53 40.49
C LEU A 477 -19.66 -9.73 39.24
N VAL A 478 -20.58 -9.54 38.29
CA VAL A 478 -20.36 -8.62 37.15
C VAL A 478 -20.27 -7.18 37.65
N TRP A 479 -21.22 -6.74 38.48
CA TRP A 479 -21.19 -5.40 39.09
C TRP A 479 -19.92 -5.15 39.90
N GLN A 480 -19.45 -6.11 40.70
CA GLN A 480 -18.21 -5.96 41.46
C GLN A 480 -16.99 -5.80 40.55
N ARG A 481 -16.97 -6.46 39.39
CA ARG A 481 -15.88 -6.32 38.41
C ARG A 481 -15.94 -4.97 37.67
N GLU A 482 -17.13 -4.45 37.46
CA GLU A 482 -17.35 -3.19 36.75
C GLU A 482 -17.45 -1.97 37.69
N PHE A 483 -17.53 -2.16 39.02
CA PHE A 483 -17.71 -1.07 39.98
C PHE A 483 -16.62 0.01 39.88
N GLY A 484 -17.06 1.26 39.78
CA GLY A 484 -16.22 2.43 39.53
C GLY A 484 -16.02 2.75 38.05
N SER A 485 -16.53 1.92 37.13
CA SER A 485 -16.55 2.23 35.70
C SER A 485 -17.54 3.38 35.45
N GLY A 486 -17.20 4.29 34.53
CA GLY A 486 -18.00 5.47 34.19
C GLY A 486 -17.93 6.60 35.21
N VAL A 487 -17.31 6.34 36.37
CA VAL A 487 -17.07 7.34 37.41
C VAL A 487 -15.74 8.03 37.13
N ALA A 488 -15.76 9.35 36.95
CA ALA A 488 -14.55 10.14 36.77
C ALA A 488 -13.59 9.90 37.95
N ALA A 489 -12.34 9.54 37.65
CA ALA A 489 -11.32 9.36 38.68
C ALA A 489 -11.20 10.65 39.50
N ALA A 490 -11.37 10.54 40.82
CA ALA A 490 -11.17 11.67 41.71
C ALA A 490 -9.75 12.21 41.52
N PRO A 491 -9.54 13.55 41.48
CA PRO A 491 -8.21 14.11 41.38
C PRO A 491 -7.35 13.54 42.52
N ALA A 492 -6.11 13.17 42.20
CA ALA A 492 -5.16 12.71 43.19
C ALA A 492 -5.10 13.76 44.31
N VAL A 493 -5.60 13.39 45.50
CA VAL A 493 -5.54 14.26 46.67
C VAL A 493 -4.05 14.49 46.93
N GLY A 494 -3.62 15.75 46.80
CA GLY A 494 -2.23 16.14 46.97
C GLY A 494 -1.65 15.54 48.26
N ALA A 495 -0.37 15.16 48.22
CA ALA A 495 0.32 14.49 49.31
C ALA A 495 -0.09 15.07 50.67
N VAL A 496 -0.70 14.23 51.50
CA VAL A 496 -1.09 14.60 52.86
C VAL A 496 0.20 15.05 53.58
N PRO A 497 0.28 16.29 54.09
CA PRO A 497 1.44 16.73 54.85
C PRO A 497 1.70 15.75 55.99
N GLU A 498 2.91 15.22 56.08
CA GLU A 498 3.28 14.24 57.11
C GLU A 498 2.98 14.82 58.51
N PRO A 499 2.49 14.00 59.47
CA PRO A 499 2.17 14.48 60.81
C PRO A 499 3.39 15.16 61.45
N ALA A 500 3.19 16.32 62.07
CA ALA A 500 4.21 17.10 62.78
C ALA A 500 4.82 16.39 64.02
N SER A 501 4.74 15.05 64.09
CA SER A 501 5.29 14.20 65.14
C SER A 501 6.79 14.38 65.30
N ILE A 502 7.54 14.63 64.21
CA ILE A 502 8.98 14.94 64.29
C ILE A 502 9.22 16.30 64.96
N ALA A 503 8.35 17.30 64.69
CA ALA A 503 8.45 18.61 65.35
C ALA A 503 8.13 18.52 66.85
N LEU A 504 7.18 17.68 67.25
CA LEU A 504 6.86 17.42 68.66
C LEU A 504 7.98 16.67 69.39
N ILE A 505 8.63 15.69 68.73
CA ILE A 505 9.80 15.00 69.29
C ILE A 505 10.99 15.96 69.42
N GLY A 506 11.20 16.85 68.44
CA GLY A 506 12.22 17.89 68.50
C GLY A 506 12.02 18.87 69.65
N LEU A 507 10.78 19.33 69.87
CA LEU A 507 10.42 20.21 70.99
C LEU A 507 10.58 19.51 72.35
N ALA A 508 10.20 18.24 72.46
CA ALA A 508 10.41 17.46 73.68
C ALA A 508 11.91 17.28 73.98
N ALA A 509 12.74 16.97 72.97
CA ALA A 509 14.19 16.82 73.12
C ALA A 509 14.86 18.13 73.58
N MET A 510 14.41 19.28 73.06
CA MET A 510 14.89 20.60 73.51
C MET A 510 14.49 20.90 74.97
N GLY A 511 13.29 20.50 75.38
CA GLY A 511 12.84 20.60 76.78
C GLY A 511 13.71 19.79 77.75
N PHE A 512 14.08 18.56 77.39
CA PHE A 512 14.97 17.72 78.20
C PHE A 512 16.41 18.25 78.26
N ALA A 513 16.93 18.81 77.16
CA ALA A 513 18.26 19.42 77.13
C ALA A 513 18.36 20.70 77.99
N ALA A 514 17.31 21.52 78.01
CA ALA A 514 17.23 22.70 78.87
C ALA A 514 17.14 22.33 80.36
N TYR A 515 16.38 21.28 80.71
CA TYR A 515 16.29 20.78 82.08
C TYR A 515 17.63 20.20 82.59
N GLY A 516 18.39 19.53 81.72
CA GLY A 516 19.70 18.97 82.06
C GLY A 516 20.77 20.03 82.37
N ARG A 517 20.72 21.21 81.72
CA ARG A 517 21.66 22.31 81.98
C ARG A 517 21.37 23.06 83.28
N ALA A 518 20.10 23.21 83.67
CA ALA A 518 19.71 23.89 84.91
C ALA A 518 20.12 23.14 86.21
N ARG A 519 20.39 21.83 86.13
CA ARG A 519 20.86 21.02 87.27
C ARG A 519 22.38 21.01 87.48
N ARG A 520 23.17 21.67 86.62
CA ARG A 520 24.64 21.74 86.71
C ARG A 520 25.17 23.14 87.03
N ALA A 521 24.33 24.04 87.53
CA ALA A 521 24.71 25.37 88.02
C ALA A 521 24.69 25.41 89.55
#